data_AF-A0A146K7F8-F1
#
_entry.id   AF-A0A146K7F8-F1
#
_cell.length_a   1.000
_cell.length_b   1.000
_cell.length_c   1.000
_cell.angle_alpha   90.00
_cell.angle_beta   90.00
_cell.angle_gamma   90.00
#
_symmetry.space_group_name_H-M   'P 1'
#
loop_
_entity.id
_entity.type
_entity.pdbx_description
1 polymer ?
#
loop_
_entity_poly.entity_id
_entity_poly.type
_entity_poly.pdbx_seq_one_letter_code
_entity_poly.pdbx_strand_id
1 'polypeptide(L)'
;MKKQADEKFLTSQEFDEIQLKLANYEVILPNGPYNAQYEEAKQSLQRAKINYSQMQREYDEKMSELKQREIRLNKRTQALEKQKLIQEQLAQVEQQKVRDIELRNQKVKDTMQQQIDQMQALKQEIMGSAALLRVLENREKQYSIYTQTLMQLSNELLSKENKQATDEFDVITNIMNAQAHIKSLFGKLNTESTQASNLEHQLQSQVDQIAFQHQKQLQDQVESQQKFDQQVQSIQKQIETEKSCREQMDNEYQIVLQKLAGKTQELSETYTAIDTLCRKVTFSKRQIDASKKVKLSELCDTVMLNEQIKKLQEAHNIEKEEACIKILGENTAEKLRKIILLNLWLKESEELITICEKQK
;
A
#
# COMPACT_ATOMS: atom_id res chain seq x y z
N MET A 1 44.98 0.07 10.11
CA MET A 1 44.99 -1.12 11.00
C MET A 1 45.97 -0.88 12.13
N LYS A 2 45.50 -0.39 13.28
CA LYS A 2 46.31 -0.31 14.50
C LYS A 2 46.30 -1.69 15.15
N LYS A 3 47.48 -2.25 15.42
CA LYS A 3 47.65 -3.50 16.17
C LYS A 3 47.08 -3.28 17.58
N GLN A 4 45.87 -3.78 17.84
CA GLN A 4 45.41 -4.02 19.20
C GLN A 4 46.32 -5.11 19.77
N ALA A 5 46.90 -4.86 20.95
CA ALA A 5 47.60 -5.87 21.69
C ALA A 5 46.63 -7.02 21.95
N ASP A 6 47.03 -8.24 21.59
CA ASP A 6 46.31 -9.46 21.96
C ASP A 6 46.35 -9.56 23.50
N GLU A 7 45.34 -8.99 24.15
CA GLU A 7 45.06 -9.24 25.57
C GLU A 7 44.72 -10.72 25.71
N LYS A 8 45.73 -11.50 26.11
CA LYS A 8 45.61 -12.93 26.32
C LYS A 8 44.55 -13.18 27.39
N PHE A 9 43.43 -13.77 26.99
CA PHE A 9 42.32 -14.16 27.85
C PHE A 9 42.80 -15.15 28.92
N LEU A 10 42.46 -14.90 30.18
CA LEU A 10 42.60 -15.88 31.24
C LEU A 10 41.44 -16.88 31.14
N THR A 11 41.74 -18.13 30.86
CA THR A 11 40.81 -19.26 30.84
C THR A 11 40.31 -19.58 32.25
N SER A 12 39.18 -20.29 32.38
CA SER A 12 38.62 -20.71 33.68
C SER A 12 39.65 -21.43 34.57
N GLN A 13 40.57 -22.19 33.95
CA GLN A 13 41.66 -22.86 34.65
C GLN A 13 42.69 -21.89 35.23
N GLU A 14 43.04 -20.82 34.52
CA GLU A 14 43.94 -19.79 35.04
C GLU A 14 43.28 -18.97 36.17
N PHE A 15 41.95 -18.85 36.14
CA PHE A 15 41.16 -18.25 37.23
C PHE A 15 41.18 -19.13 38.49
N ASP A 16 40.99 -20.43 38.32
CA ASP A 16 41.05 -21.41 39.41
C ASP A 16 42.45 -21.49 40.01
N GLU A 17 43.52 -21.46 39.19
CA GLU A 17 44.91 -21.42 39.67
C GLU A 17 45.24 -20.17 40.47
N ILE A 18 44.72 -19.00 40.08
CA ILE A 18 44.89 -17.75 40.82
C ILE A 18 44.14 -17.79 42.15
N GLN A 19 42.91 -18.33 42.17
CA GLN A 19 42.16 -18.55 43.42
C GLN A 19 42.85 -19.54 44.35
N LEU A 20 43.42 -20.63 43.81
CA LEU A 20 44.12 -21.64 44.59
C LEU A 20 45.44 -21.10 45.16
N LYS A 21 46.15 -20.25 44.40
CA LYS A 21 47.32 -19.52 44.91
C LYS A 21 46.91 -18.55 46.01
N LEU A 22 45.85 -17.75 45.82
CA LEU A 22 45.34 -16.81 46.83
C LEU A 22 44.92 -17.52 48.13
N ALA A 23 44.21 -18.65 48.04
CA ALA A 23 43.78 -19.45 49.17
C ALA A 23 44.97 -20.09 49.92
N ASN A 24 46.00 -20.56 49.20
CA ASN A 24 47.21 -21.10 49.81
C ASN A 24 48.04 -20.01 50.50
N TYR A 25 48.07 -18.78 49.99
CA TYR A 25 48.80 -17.66 50.62
C TYR A 25 48.14 -17.15 51.91
N GLU A 26 46.81 -17.12 51.99
CA GLU A 26 46.06 -16.76 53.22
C GLU A 26 46.31 -17.75 54.37
N VAL A 27 46.52 -19.03 54.06
CA VAL A 27 46.77 -20.08 55.06
C VAL A 27 48.20 -20.04 55.59
N ILE A 28 49.19 -19.68 54.77
CA ILE A 28 50.61 -19.85 55.10
C ILE A 28 51.18 -18.68 55.91
N LEU A 29 50.72 -17.43 55.73
CA LEU A 29 51.27 -16.25 56.44
C LEU A 29 50.22 -15.11 56.59
N PRO A 30 49.46 -15.06 57.71
CA PRO A 30 48.40 -14.06 57.90
C PRO A 30 48.88 -12.61 58.03
N ASN A 31 50.15 -12.36 58.37
CA ASN A 31 50.69 -11.02 58.70
C ASN A 31 52.06 -10.70 58.04
N GLY A 32 52.38 -11.28 56.88
CA GLY A 32 53.69 -11.09 56.21
C GLY A 32 53.80 -9.83 55.29
N PRO A 33 55.01 -9.35 54.96
CA PRO A 33 55.25 -8.08 54.26
C PRO A 33 54.95 -8.07 52.74
N TYR A 34 54.18 -9.03 52.22
CA TYR A 34 53.79 -9.13 50.80
C TYR A 34 52.35 -8.64 50.52
N ASN A 35 51.83 -7.77 51.37
CA ASN A 35 50.47 -7.22 51.28
C ASN A 35 50.24 -6.42 49.96
N ALA A 36 51.28 -5.82 49.38
CA ALA A 36 51.16 -5.05 48.14
C ALA A 36 50.90 -5.93 46.90
N GLN A 37 51.61 -7.05 46.75
CA GLN A 37 51.44 -7.95 45.60
C GLN A 37 50.12 -8.73 45.66
N TYR A 38 49.67 -9.07 46.87
CA TYR A 38 48.35 -9.67 47.09
C TYR A 38 47.22 -8.68 46.76
N GLU A 39 47.31 -7.44 47.25
CA GLU A 39 46.33 -6.40 46.93
C GLU A 39 46.35 -6.02 45.44
N GLU A 40 47.50 -6.00 44.77
CA GLU A 40 47.60 -5.83 43.31
C GLU A 40 46.95 -6.98 42.54
N ALA A 41 47.18 -8.23 42.95
CA ALA A 41 46.54 -9.40 42.33
C ALA A 41 45.02 -9.39 42.54
N LYS A 42 44.55 -9.00 43.73
CA LYS A 42 43.12 -8.87 44.05
C LYS A 42 42.46 -7.75 43.26
N GLN A 43 43.12 -6.59 43.10
CA GLN A 43 42.65 -5.51 42.25
C GLN A 43 42.64 -5.91 40.77
N SER A 44 43.66 -6.64 40.30
CA SER A 44 43.72 -7.15 38.93
C SER A 44 42.59 -8.15 38.66
N LEU A 45 42.31 -9.05 39.59
CA LEU A 45 41.19 -9.99 39.53
C LEU A 45 39.84 -9.27 39.50
N GLN A 46 39.68 -8.23 40.34
CA GLN A 46 38.46 -7.44 40.37
C GLN A 46 38.25 -6.68 39.06
N ARG A 47 39.31 -6.11 38.47
CA ARG A 47 39.25 -5.47 37.14
C ARG A 47 38.92 -6.47 36.04
N ALA A 48 39.55 -7.65 36.04
CA ALA A 48 39.26 -8.70 35.08
C ALA A 48 37.79 -9.17 35.18
N LYS A 49 37.24 -9.29 36.40
CA LYS A 49 35.84 -9.65 36.61
C LYS A 49 34.86 -8.57 36.11
N ILE A 50 35.20 -7.29 36.33
CA ILE A 50 34.41 -6.16 35.81
C ILE A 50 34.44 -6.16 34.28
N ASN A 51 35.62 -6.29 33.67
CA ASN A 51 35.78 -6.33 32.23
C ASN A 51 35.05 -7.53 31.60
N TYR A 52 35.13 -8.70 32.22
CA TYR A 52 34.40 -9.90 31.78
C TYR A 52 32.88 -9.69 31.86
N SER A 53 32.38 -9.14 32.97
CA SER A 53 30.95 -8.84 33.11
C SER A 53 30.47 -7.80 32.10
N GLN A 54 31.30 -6.81 31.75
CA GLN A 54 30.97 -5.81 30.75
C GLN A 54 30.95 -6.43 29.35
N MET A 55 31.96 -7.21 28.98
CA MET A 55 32.00 -7.89 27.68
C MET A 55 30.89 -8.92 27.53
N GLN A 56 30.51 -9.62 28.59
CA GLN A 56 29.37 -10.55 28.53
C GLN A 56 28.05 -9.81 28.26
N ARG A 57 27.85 -8.63 28.87
CA ARG A 57 26.69 -7.78 28.54
C ARG A 57 26.72 -7.30 27.09
N GLU A 58 27.87 -6.82 26.62
CA GLU A 58 28.04 -6.38 25.23
C GLU A 58 27.79 -7.54 24.23
N TYR A 59 28.22 -8.75 24.57
CA TYR A 59 27.96 -9.95 23.78
C TYR A 59 26.46 -10.31 23.75
N ASP A 60 25.79 -10.29 24.90
CA ASP A 60 24.36 -10.58 25.02
C ASP A 60 23.52 -9.53 24.27
N GLU A 61 23.89 -8.25 24.35
CA GLU A 61 23.27 -7.16 23.58
C GLU A 61 23.43 -7.40 22.08
N LYS A 62 24.65 -7.68 21.59
CA LYS A 62 24.88 -7.97 20.17
C LYS A 62 24.17 -9.22 19.68
N MET A 63 24.08 -10.26 20.52
CA MET A 63 23.30 -11.45 20.17
C MET A 63 21.81 -11.18 20.10
N SER A 64 21.28 -10.31 20.96
CA SER A 64 19.90 -9.84 20.89
C SER A 64 19.63 -9.05 19.59
N GLU A 65 20.54 -8.13 19.23
CA GLU A 65 20.47 -7.38 17.97
C GLU A 65 20.49 -8.29 16.74
N LEU A 66 21.35 -9.31 16.74
CA LEU A 66 21.44 -10.29 15.66
C LEU A 66 20.15 -11.11 15.53
N LYS A 67 19.59 -11.60 16.65
CA LYS A 67 18.29 -12.30 16.65
C LYS A 67 17.16 -11.41 16.12
N GLN A 68 17.11 -10.14 16.53
CA GLN A 68 16.12 -9.19 16.00
C GLN A 68 16.31 -8.94 14.50
N ARG A 69 17.56 -8.86 14.03
CA ARG A 69 17.89 -8.73 12.61
C ARG A 69 17.45 -9.96 11.83
N GLU A 70 17.67 -11.16 12.35
CA GLU A 70 17.22 -12.41 11.75
C GLU A 70 15.70 -12.47 11.63
N ILE A 71 14.96 -12.09 12.68
CA ILE A 71 13.49 -12.00 12.65
C ILE A 71 13.02 -11.01 11.57
N ARG A 72 13.66 -9.84 11.47
CA ARG A 72 13.33 -8.85 10.43
C ARG A 72 13.60 -9.38 9.03
N LEU A 73 14.71 -10.09 8.83
CA LEU A 73 15.05 -10.71 7.54
C LEU A 73 14.04 -11.80 7.18
N ASN A 74 13.68 -12.68 8.10
CA ASN A 74 12.68 -13.73 7.86
C ASN A 74 11.30 -13.15 7.48
N LYS A 75 10.85 -12.10 8.17
CA LYS A 75 9.62 -11.38 7.79
C LYS A 75 9.70 -10.80 6.38
N ARG A 76 10.85 -10.24 6.00
CA ARG A 76 11.08 -9.70 4.65
C ARG A 76 11.10 -10.79 3.59
N THR A 77 11.73 -11.93 3.86
CA THR A 77 11.74 -13.08 2.94
C THR A 77 10.34 -13.60 2.69
N GLN A 78 9.53 -13.78 3.75
CA GLN A 78 8.12 -14.19 3.61
C GLN A 78 7.29 -13.19 2.82
N ALA A 79 7.52 -11.88 3.00
CA ALA A 79 6.84 -10.85 2.22
C ALA A 79 7.23 -10.90 0.73
N LEU A 80 8.51 -11.12 0.43
CA LEU A 80 9.01 -11.26 -0.95
C LEU A 80 8.47 -12.52 -1.62
N GLU A 81 8.38 -13.65 -0.92
CA GLU A 81 7.78 -14.89 -1.45
C GLU A 81 6.30 -14.69 -1.79
N LYS A 82 5.54 -14.02 -0.90
CA LYS A 82 4.14 -13.65 -1.19
C LYS A 82 4.03 -12.74 -2.41
N GLN A 83 4.90 -11.74 -2.52
CA GLN A 83 4.91 -10.84 -3.66
C GLN A 83 5.23 -11.57 -4.97
N LYS A 84 6.18 -12.50 -4.95
CA LYS A 84 6.54 -13.33 -6.11
C LYS A 84 5.37 -14.21 -6.54
N LEU A 85 4.67 -14.84 -5.60
CA LEU A 85 3.48 -15.65 -5.89
C LEU A 85 2.37 -14.81 -6.55
N ILE A 86 2.12 -13.59 -6.03
CA ILE A 86 1.14 -12.68 -6.63
C ILE A 86 1.54 -12.30 -8.06
N GLN A 87 2.82 -12.02 -8.31
CA GLN A 87 3.30 -11.70 -9.66
C GLN A 87 3.14 -12.88 -10.63
N GLU A 88 3.43 -14.10 -10.18
CA GLU A 88 3.24 -15.31 -10.99
C GLU A 88 1.75 -15.54 -11.33
N GLN A 89 0.86 -15.34 -10.36
CA GLN A 89 -0.59 -15.41 -10.58
C GLN A 89 -1.08 -14.34 -11.56
N LEU A 90 -0.61 -13.09 -11.42
CA LEU A 90 -0.96 -12.01 -12.34
C LEU A 90 -0.49 -12.32 -13.77
N ALA A 91 0.74 -12.82 -13.93
CA ALA A 91 1.26 -13.21 -15.23
C ALA A 91 0.43 -14.33 -15.89
N GLN A 92 -0.03 -15.32 -15.11
CA GLN A 92 -0.93 -16.37 -15.61
C GLN A 92 -2.28 -15.79 -16.07
N VAL A 93 -2.87 -14.88 -15.29
CA VAL A 93 -4.12 -14.21 -15.64
C VAL A 93 -3.97 -13.37 -16.92
N GLU A 94 -2.87 -12.64 -17.06
CA GLU A 94 -2.58 -11.87 -18.29
C GLU A 94 -2.44 -12.79 -19.51
N GLN A 95 -1.68 -13.89 -19.41
CA GLN A 95 -1.56 -14.86 -20.49
C GLN A 95 -2.91 -15.48 -20.88
N GLN A 96 -3.76 -15.78 -19.90
CA GLN A 96 -5.08 -16.33 -20.16
C GLN A 96 -6.00 -15.31 -20.86
N LYS A 97 -5.97 -14.04 -20.42
CA LYS A 97 -6.68 -12.96 -21.11
C LYS A 97 -6.23 -12.78 -22.55
N VAL A 98 -4.92 -12.86 -22.83
CA VAL A 98 -4.39 -12.77 -24.20
C VAL A 98 -4.94 -13.92 -25.04
N ARG A 99 -4.90 -15.17 -24.56
CA ARG A 99 -5.48 -16.32 -25.27
C ARG A 99 -6.98 -16.17 -25.52
N ASP A 100 -7.73 -15.67 -24.54
CA ASP A 100 -9.17 -15.46 -24.67
C ASP A 100 -9.48 -14.39 -25.73
N ILE A 101 -8.68 -13.32 -25.81
CA ILE A 101 -8.78 -12.29 -26.84
C ILE A 101 -8.45 -12.88 -28.22
N GLU A 102 -7.38 -13.67 -28.33
CA GLU A 102 -7.00 -14.34 -29.58
C GLU A 102 -8.10 -15.29 -30.08
N LEU A 103 -8.66 -16.11 -29.19
CA LEU A 103 -9.80 -17.00 -29.49
C LEU A 103 -11.03 -16.22 -29.94
N ARG A 104 -11.34 -15.10 -29.27
CA ARG A 104 -12.47 -14.25 -29.65
C ARG A 104 -12.26 -13.60 -31.01
N ASN A 105 -11.06 -13.09 -31.28
CA ASN A 105 -10.72 -12.50 -32.57
C ASN A 105 -10.78 -13.54 -33.70
N GLN A 106 -10.29 -14.75 -33.44
CA GLN A 106 -10.37 -15.84 -34.41
C GLN A 106 -11.83 -16.18 -34.73
N LYS A 107 -12.69 -16.34 -33.71
CA LYS A 107 -14.13 -16.58 -33.93
C LYS A 107 -14.79 -15.48 -34.74
N VAL A 108 -14.50 -14.21 -34.43
CA VAL A 108 -15.06 -13.07 -35.19
C VAL A 108 -14.61 -13.13 -36.65
N LYS A 109 -13.33 -13.42 -36.89
CA LYS A 109 -12.77 -13.56 -38.24
C LYS A 109 -13.44 -14.70 -39.01
N ASP A 110 -13.62 -15.86 -38.37
CA ASP A 110 -14.27 -17.02 -38.99
C ASP A 110 -15.74 -16.70 -39.32
N THR A 111 -16.48 -16.05 -38.41
CA THR A 111 -17.86 -15.62 -38.67
C THR A 111 -17.94 -14.60 -39.81
N MET A 112 -17.04 -13.60 -39.84
CA MET A 112 -17.00 -12.63 -40.93
C MET A 112 -16.68 -13.29 -42.27
N GLN A 113 -15.75 -14.26 -42.29
CA GLN A 113 -15.42 -14.99 -43.50
C GLN A 113 -16.63 -15.80 -44.00
N GLN A 114 -17.33 -16.51 -43.11
CA GLN A 114 -18.56 -17.23 -43.47
C GLN A 114 -19.62 -16.30 -44.05
N GLN A 115 -19.80 -15.10 -43.48
CA GLN A 115 -20.73 -14.11 -44.00
C GLN A 115 -20.31 -13.58 -45.38
N ILE A 116 -19.02 -13.34 -45.60
CA ILE A 116 -18.48 -12.93 -46.91
C ILE A 116 -18.73 -14.03 -47.95
N ASP A 117 -18.46 -15.29 -47.61
CA ASP A 117 -18.66 -16.42 -48.51
C ASP A 117 -20.14 -16.59 -48.87
N GLN A 118 -21.05 -16.43 -47.90
CA GLN A 118 -22.50 -16.42 -48.13
C GLN A 118 -22.93 -15.25 -49.04
N MET A 119 -22.41 -14.05 -48.82
CA MET A 119 -22.69 -12.90 -49.69
C MET A 119 -22.18 -13.12 -51.12
N GLN A 120 -21.02 -13.77 -51.28
CA GLN A 120 -20.49 -14.09 -52.61
C GLN A 120 -21.36 -15.13 -53.33
N ALA A 121 -21.84 -16.15 -52.63
CA ALA A 121 -22.78 -17.13 -53.18
C ALA A 121 -24.08 -16.47 -53.65
N LEU A 122 -24.70 -15.64 -52.79
CA LEU A 122 -25.91 -14.88 -53.15
C LEU A 122 -25.67 -13.94 -54.34
N LYS A 123 -24.50 -13.29 -54.40
CA LYS A 123 -24.14 -12.45 -55.55
C LYS A 123 -24.08 -13.26 -56.85
N GLN A 124 -23.50 -14.47 -56.81
CA GLN A 124 -23.46 -15.35 -57.98
C GLN A 124 -24.86 -15.80 -58.41
N GLU A 125 -25.75 -16.13 -57.47
CA GLU A 125 -27.15 -16.48 -57.76
C GLU A 125 -27.93 -15.32 -58.37
N ILE A 126 -27.76 -14.10 -57.84
CA ILE A 126 -28.37 -12.89 -58.41
C ILE A 126 -27.86 -12.65 -59.82
N MET A 127 -26.55 -12.80 -60.06
CA MET A 127 -25.98 -12.64 -61.40
C MET A 127 -26.48 -13.71 -62.38
N GLY A 128 -26.59 -14.96 -61.93
CA GLY A 128 -27.15 -16.06 -62.73
C GLY A 128 -28.63 -15.82 -63.07
N SER A 129 -29.42 -15.40 -62.09
CA SER A 129 -30.83 -15.03 -62.27
C SER A 129 -31.00 -13.84 -63.22
N ALA A 130 -30.17 -12.81 -63.10
CA ALA A 130 -30.20 -11.66 -64.00
C ALA A 130 -29.82 -12.03 -65.45
N ALA A 131 -28.87 -12.95 -65.63
CA ALA A 131 -28.51 -13.46 -66.95
C ALA A 131 -29.67 -14.26 -67.58
N LEU A 132 -30.34 -15.11 -66.79
CA LEU A 132 -31.56 -15.82 -67.19
C LEU A 132 -32.67 -14.85 -67.60
N LEU A 133 -32.90 -13.80 -66.80
CA LEU A 133 -33.91 -12.79 -67.09
C LEU A 133 -33.67 -12.10 -68.43
N ARG A 134 -32.42 -11.71 -68.74
CA ARG A 134 -32.04 -11.18 -70.06
C ARG A 134 -32.30 -12.15 -71.20
N VAL A 135 -32.05 -13.44 -71.01
CA VAL A 135 -32.34 -14.46 -72.02
C VAL A 135 -33.85 -14.59 -72.24
N LEU A 136 -34.64 -14.55 -71.16
CA LEU A 136 -36.09 -14.58 -71.24
C LEU A 136 -36.65 -13.35 -71.94
N GLU A 137 -36.19 -12.14 -71.61
CA GLU A 137 -36.57 -10.89 -72.31
C GLU A 137 -36.25 -10.96 -73.81
N ASN A 138 -35.10 -11.53 -74.19
CA ASN A 138 -34.75 -11.71 -75.60
C ASN A 138 -35.64 -12.73 -76.30
N ARG A 139 -36.01 -13.83 -75.62
CA ARG A 139 -36.96 -14.80 -76.16
C ARG A 139 -38.36 -14.22 -76.29
N GLU A 140 -38.81 -13.43 -75.31
CA GLU A 140 -40.09 -12.72 -75.36
C GLU A 140 -40.16 -11.80 -76.57
N LYS A 141 -39.10 -11.03 -76.85
CA LYS A 141 -39.01 -10.21 -78.07
C LYS A 141 -39.13 -11.05 -79.35
N GLN A 142 -38.50 -12.23 -79.40
CA GLN A 142 -38.65 -13.13 -80.54
C GLN A 142 -40.08 -13.66 -80.67
N TYR A 143 -40.70 -14.07 -79.56
CA TYR A 143 -42.10 -14.51 -79.56
C TYR A 143 -43.08 -13.40 -79.94
N SER A 144 -42.81 -12.16 -79.56
CA SER A 144 -43.53 -10.96 -80.01
C SER A 144 -43.48 -10.80 -81.53
N ILE A 145 -42.31 -10.99 -82.15
CA ILE A 145 -42.16 -10.94 -83.62
C ILE A 145 -42.95 -12.09 -84.28
N TYR A 146 -42.87 -13.30 -83.71
CA TYR A 146 -43.64 -14.46 -84.20
C TYR A 146 -45.16 -14.25 -84.10
N THR A 147 -45.63 -13.69 -82.99
CA THR A 147 -47.07 -13.38 -82.83
C THR A 147 -47.52 -12.27 -83.77
N GLN A 148 -46.71 -11.24 -83.99
CA GLN A 148 -46.99 -10.22 -85.01
C GLN A 148 -47.07 -10.81 -86.43
N THR A 149 -46.13 -11.67 -86.80
CA THR A 149 -46.13 -12.33 -88.12
C THR A 149 -47.32 -13.27 -88.27
N LEU A 150 -47.68 -14.05 -87.24
CA LEU A 150 -48.89 -14.87 -87.25
C LEU A 150 -50.17 -14.05 -87.33
N MET A 151 -50.25 -12.91 -86.63
CA MET A 151 -51.38 -11.97 -86.76
C MET A 151 -51.48 -11.40 -88.17
N GLN A 152 -50.35 -11.02 -88.79
CA GLN A 152 -50.31 -10.56 -90.18
C GLN A 152 -50.75 -11.67 -91.15
N LEU A 153 -50.24 -12.89 -90.99
CA LEU A 153 -50.60 -14.03 -91.82
C LEU A 153 -52.09 -14.42 -91.65
N SER A 154 -52.60 -14.35 -90.42
CA SER A 154 -54.02 -14.57 -90.11
C SER A 154 -54.89 -13.48 -90.75
N ASN A 155 -54.48 -12.22 -90.69
CA ASN A 155 -55.19 -11.13 -91.35
C ASN A 155 -55.15 -11.28 -92.87
N GLU A 156 -54.02 -11.72 -93.44
CA GLU A 156 -53.92 -12.04 -94.87
C GLU A 156 -54.82 -13.21 -95.28
N LEU A 157 -54.83 -14.30 -94.51
CA LEU A 157 -55.71 -15.46 -94.72
C LEU A 157 -57.19 -15.09 -94.62
N LEU A 158 -57.57 -14.27 -93.63
CA LEU A 158 -58.94 -13.76 -93.47
C LEU A 158 -59.32 -12.74 -94.55
N SER A 159 -58.35 -12.02 -95.14
CA SER A 159 -58.56 -11.08 -96.24
C SER A 159 -58.63 -11.74 -97.62
N LYS A 160 -58.19 -13.00 -97.75
CA LYS A 160 -58.30 -13.78 -98.98
C LYS A 160 -59.64 -14.52 -99.01
N GLU A 161 -60.67 -13.87 -99.53
CA GLU A 161 -61.87 -14.59 -99.96
C GLU A 161 -61.53 -15.61 -101.05
N ASN A 162 -61.69 -16.89 -100.67
CA ASN A 162 -61.92 -18.08 -101.50
C ASN A 162 -61.05 -18.25 -102.75
N LYS A 163 -59.99 -19.07 -102.65
CA LYS A 163 -59.67 -20.09 -103.69
C LYS A 163 -59.07 -21.35 -103.08
N GLN A 164 -59.77 -22.45 -103.36
CA GLN A 164 -59.38 -23.87 -103.32
C GLN A 164 -59.44 -24.61 -101.98
N ALA A 165 -60.38 -25.57 -101.96
CA ALA A 165 -60.53 -26.64 -100.99
C ALA A 165 -59.37 -27.64 -101.15
N THR A 166 -58.29 -27.39 -100.43
CA THR A 166 -57.26 -28.39 -100.10
C THR A 166 -57.10 -28.43 -98.58
N ASP A 167 -57.39 -29.62 -98.05
CA ASP A 167 -57.13 -30.18 -96.72
C ASP A 167 -57.61 -29.42 -95.48
N GLU A 168 -58.94 -29.31 -95.35
CA GLU A 168 -59.62 -29.01 -94.07
C GLU A 168 -59.12 -29.89 -92.91
N PHE A 169 -58.66 -31.12 -93.20
CA PHE A 169 -58.09 -32.06 -92.23
C PHE A 169 -56.73 -31.61 -91.68
N ASP A 170 -55.86 -31.02 -92.51
CA ASP A 170 -54.56 -30.50 -92.08
C ASP A 170 -54.71 -29.23 -91.25
N VAL A 171 -55.72 -28.41 -91.56
CA VAL A 171 -56.07 -27.22 -90.75
C VAL A 171 -56.54 -27.63 -89.36
N ILE A 172 -57.43 -28.63 -89.25
CA ILE A 172 -57.88 -29.17 -87.96
C ILE A 172 -56.71 -29.77 -87.17
N THR A 173 -55.82 -30.51 -87.85
CA THR A 173 -54.64 -31.13 -87.22
C THR A 173 -53.65 -30.09 -86.69
N ASN A 174 -53.41 -29.02 -87.44
CA ASN A 174 -52.56 -27.91 -87.00
C ASN A 174 -53.17 -27.14 -85.82
N ILE A 175 -54.49 -26.96 -85.78
CA ILE A 175 -55.19 -26.35 -84.64
C ILE A 175 -55.08 -27.25 -83.40
N MET A 176 -55.27 -28.56 -83.54
CA MET A 176 -55.11 -29.51 -82.42
C MET A 176 -53.67 -29.52 -81.88
N ASN A 177 -52.67 -29.48 -82.76
CA ASN A 177 -51.26 -29.41 -82.37
C ASN A 177 -50.92 -28.10 -81.66
N ALA A 178 -51.43 -26.97 -82.14
CA ALA A 178 -51.29 -25.67 -81.47
C ALA A 178 -51.97 -25.67 -80.09
N GLN A 179 -53.16 -26.26 -79.98
CA GLN A 179 -53.89 -26.38 -78.71
C GLN A 179 -53.16 -27.28 -77.70
N ALA A 180 -52.55 -28.38 -78.16
CA ALA A 180 -51.72 -29.25 -77.33
C ALA A 180 -50.44 -28.52 -76.85
N HIS A 181 -49.80 -27.74 -77.72
CA HIS A 181 -48.63 -26.93 -77.37
C HIS A 181 -48.98 -25.84 -76.35
N ILE A 182 -50.11 -25.15 -76.50
CA ILE A 182 -50.61 -24.15 -75.54
C ILE A 182 -50.91 -24.79 -74.19
N LYS A 183 -51.56 -25.97 -74.15
CA LYS A 183 -51.79 -26.71 -72.90
C LYS A 183 -50.49 -27.10 -72.21
N SER A 184 -49.48 -27.54 -72.98
CA SER A 184 -48.15 -27.87 -72.45
C SER A 184 -47.46 -26.63 -71.85
N LEU A 185 -47.51 -25.48 -72.53
CA LEU A 185 -46.96 -24.22 -72.01
C LEU A 185 -47.67 -23.78 -70.73
N PHE A 186 -48.99 -23.85 -70.67
CA PHE A 186 -49.75 -23.56 -69.46
C PHE A 186 -49.38 -24.50 -68.30
N GLY A 187 -49.18 -25.79 -68.59
CA GLY A 187 -48.71 -26.76 -67.59
C GLY A 187 -47.35 -26.37 -67.00
N LYS A 188 -46.39 -26.00 -67.86
CA LYS A 188 -45.06 -25.53 -67.43
C LYS A 188 -45.13 -24.25 -66.61
N LEU A 189 -45.93 -23.28 -67.07
CA LEU A 189 -46.14 -22.01 -66.37
C LEU A 189 -46.76 -22.23 -64.99
N ASN A 190 -47.70 -23.17 -64.87
CA ASN A 190 -48.33 -23.48 -63.60
C ASN A 190 -47.33 -24.16 -62.64
N THR A 191 -46.49 -25.07 -63.14
CA THR A 191 -45.43 -25.67 -62.32
C THR A 191 -44.38 -24.65 -61.86
N GLU A 192 -43.95 -23.74 -62.73
CA GLU A 192 -43.02 -22.66 -62.38
C GLU A 192 -43.64 -21.69 -61.36
N SER A 193 -44.91 -21.31 -61.53
CA SER A 193 -45.63 -20.48 -60.56
C SER A 193 -45.73 -21.14 -59.18
N THR A 194 -46.00 -22.44 -59.14
CA THR A 194 -46.05 -23.20 -57.88
C THR A 194 -44.67 -23.29 -57.23
N GLN A 195 -43.61 -23.49 -58.02
CA GLN A 195 -42.23 -23.49 -57.53
C GLN A 195 -41.81 -22.12 -57.00
N ALA A 196 -42.13 -21.04 -57.71
CA ALA A 196 -41.86 -19.68 -57.27
C ALA A 196 -42.55 -19.36 -55.95
N SER A 197 -43.84 -19.70 -55.82
CA SER A 197 -44.60 -19.50 -54.58
C SER A 197 -44.02 -20.31 -53.41
N ASN A 198 -43.60 -21.56 -53.64
CA ASN A 198 -42.93 -22.37 -52.61
C ASN A 198 -41.58 -21.75 -52.18
N LEU A 199 -40.81 -21.23 -53.13
CA LEU A 199 -39.54 -20.56 -52.85
C LEU A 199 -39.76 -19.26 -52.06
N GLU A 200 -40.80 -18.50 -52.38
CA GLU A 200 -41.18 -17.29 -51.68
C GLU A 200 -41.56 -17.58 -50.21
N HIS A 201 -42.31 -18.66 -49.96
CA HIS A 201 -42.60 -19.11 -48.60
C HIS A 201 -41.36 -19.58 -47.83
N GLN A 202 -40.42 -20.27 -48.49
CA GLN A 202 -39.16 -20.68 -47.86
C GLN A 202 -38.29 -19.46 -47.50
N LEU A 203 -38.16 -18.50 -48.41
CA LEU A 203 -37.41 -17.26 -48.16
C LEU A 203 -38.03 -16.45 -47.04
N GLN A 204 -39.36 -16.30 -47.03
CA GLN A 204 -40.06 -15.61 -45.95
C GLN A 204 -39.80 -16.27 -44.60
N SER A 205 -39.86 -17.61 -44.52
CA SER A 205 -39.57 -18.35 -43.29
C SER A 205 -38.12 -18.14 -42.82
N GLN A 206 -37.15 -18.08 -43.73
CA GLN A 206 -35.75 -17.80 -43.39
C GLN A 206 -35.56 -16.37 -42.87
N VAL A 207 -36.21 -15.39 -43.49
CA VAL A 207 -36.18 -13.99 -43.05
C VAL A 207 -36.77 -13.86 -41.64
N ASP A 208 -37.91 -14.50 -41.38
CA ASP A 208 -38.56 -14.48 -40.07
C ASP A 208 -37.67 -15.12 -38.99
N GLN A 209 -36.97 -16.23 -39.31
CA GLN A 209 -36.01 -16.85 -38.38
C GLN A 209 -34.81 -15.96 -38.09
N ILE A 210 -34.25 -15.30 -39.10
CA ILE A 210 -33.12 -14.39 -38.95
C ILE A 210 -33.53 -13.16 -38.12
N ALA A 211 -34.70 -12.59 -38.40
CA ALA A 211 -35.25 -11.46 -37.65
C ALA A 211 -35.44 -11.84 -36.16
N PHE A 212 -35.98 -13.03 -35.88
CA PHE A 212 -36.12 -13.53 -34.51
C PHE A 212 -34.77 -13.71 -33.80
N GLN A 213 -33.76 -14.27 -34.48
CA GLN A 213 -32.42 -14.45 -33.92
C GLN A 213 -31.77 -13.11 -33.58
N HIS A 214 -31.89 -12.11 -34.46
CA HIS A 214 -31.37 -10.76 -34.21
C HIS A 214 -32.09 -10.09 -33.05
N GLN A 215 -33.42 -10.22 -32.97
CA GLN A 215 -34.19 -9.66 -31.86
C GLN A 215 -33.78 -10.25 -30.52
N LYS A 216 -33.56 -11.58 -30.46
CA LYS A 216 -33.07 -12.25 -29.26
C LYS A 216 -31.66 -11.78 -28.87
N GLN A 217 -30.74 -11.68 -29.82
CA GLN A 217 -29.38 -11.16 -29.57
C GLN A 217 -29.39 -9.71 -29.05
N LEU A 218 -30.26 -8.87 -29.60
CA LEU A 218 -30.42 -7.49 -29.15
C LEU A 218 -30.92 -7.46 -27.69
N GLN A 219 -31.89 -8.31 -27.36
CA GLN A 219 -32.43 -8.41 -26.00
C GLN A 219 -31.36 -8.90 -25.00
N ASP A 220 -30.60 -9.93 -25.35
CA ASP A 220 -29.49 -10.44 -24.53
C ASP A 220 -28.41 -9.35 -24.31
N GLN A 221 -28.11 -8.55 -25.35
CA GLN A 221 -27.17 -7.43 -25.23
C GLN A 221 -27.69 -6.33 -24.30
N VAL A 222 -28.97 -5.95 -24.41
CA VAL A 222 -29.59 -4.94 -23.54
C VAL A 222 -29.58 -5.40 -22.08
N GLU A 223 -29.91 -6.66 -21.80
CA GLU A 223 -29.83 -7.22 -20.45
C GLU A 223 -28.40 -7.22 -19.90
N SER A 224 -27.41 -7.59 -20.73
CA SER A 224 -26.00 -7.52 -20.32
C SER A 224 -25.57 -6.08 -20.04
N GLN A 225 -26.01 -5.11 -20.85
CA GLN A 225 -25.68 -3.70 -20.66
C GLN A 225 -26.29 -3.16 -19.36
N GLN A 226 -27.54 -3.50 -19.05
CA GLN A 226 -28.18 -3.14 -17.78
C GLN A 226 -27.44 -3.72 -16.57
N LYS A 227 -26.95 -4.96 -16.65
CA LYS A 227 -26.12 -5.55 -15.57
C LYS A 227 -24.80 -4.81 -15.40
N PHE A 228 -24.15 -4.42 -16.49
CA PHE A 228 -22.93 -3.61 -16.44
C PHE A 228 -23.19 -2.23 -15.81
N ASP A 229 -24.26 -1.56 -16.21
CA ASP A 229 -24.62 -0.25 -15.65
C ASP A 229 -24.89 -0.32 -14.13
N GLN A 230 -25.57 -1.39 -13.67
CA GLN A 230 -25.76 -1.64 -12.24
C GLN A 230 -24.43 -1.87 -11.50
N GLN A 231 -23.50 -2.60 -12.10
CA GLN A 231 -22.16 -2.81 -11.52
C GLN A 231 -21.37 -1.50 -11.44
N VAL A 232 -21.41 -0.68 -12.49
CA VAL A 232 -20.74 0.64 -12.50
C VAL A 232 -21.29 1.55 -11.41
N GLN A 233 -22.62 1.62 -11.26
CA GLN A 233 -23.25 2.41 -10.20
C GLN A 233 -22.87 1.90 -8.80
N SER A 234 -22.79 0.58 -8.60
CA SER A 234 -22.35 0.00 -7.34
C SER A 234 -20.90 0.36 -7.01
N ILE A 235 -20.00 0.30 -8.00
CA ILE A 235 -18.59 0.66 -7.84
C ILE A 235 -18.45 2.17 -7.55
N GLN A 236 -19.21 3.02 -8.24
CA GLN A 236 -19.21 4.46 -7.97
C GLN A 236 -19.62 4.79 -6.54
N LYS A 237 -20.67 4.13 -6.01
CA LYS A 237 -21.07 4.29 -4.61
C LYS A 237 -19.98 3.84 -3.63
N GLN A 238 -19.27 2.74 -3.93
CA GLN A 238 -18.14 2.29 -3.11
C GLN A 238 -17.01 3.31 -3.11
N ILE A 239 -16.65 3.88 -4.27
CA ILE A 239 -15.63 4.91 -4.39
C ILE A 239 -16.00 6.17 -3.60
N GLU A 240 -17.26 6.62 -3.67
CA GLU A 240 -17.74 7.77 -2.90
C GLU A 240 -17.64 7.52 -1.39
N THR A 241 -18.00 6.30 -0.95
CA THR A 241 -17.92 5.90 0.46
C THR A 241 -16.47 5.86 0.94
N GLU A 242 -15.56 5.29 0.16
CA GLU A 242 -14.12 5.26 0.48
C GLU A 242 -13.51 6.65 0.51
N LYS A 243 -13.87 7.54 -0.43
CA LYS A 243 -13.43 8.94 -0.40
C LYS A 243 -13.88 9.65 0.87
N SER A 244 -15.15 9.49 1.25
CA SER A 244 -15.66 10.07 2.50
C SER A 244 -14.94 9.52 3.73
N CYS A 245 -14.68 8.21 3.78
CA CYS A 245 -13.92 7.59 4.86
C CYS A 245 -12.48 8.12 4.93
N ARG A 246 -11.84 8.32 3.77
CA ARG A 246 -10.49 8.91 3.69
C ARG A 246 -10.46 10.34 4.20
N GLU A 247 -11.43 11.16 3.80
CA GLU A 247 -11.54 12.55 4.28
C GLU A 247 -11.78 12.61 5.80
N GLN A 248 -12.57 11.70 6.36
CA GLN A 248 -12.74 11.58 7.81
C GLN A 248 -11.43 11.21 8.52
N MET A 249 -10.70 10.22 8.00
CA MET A 249 -9.41 9.79 8.56
C MET A 249 -8.35 10.90 8.48
N ASP A 250 -8.30 11.65 7.37
CA ASP A 250 -7.38 12.77 7.23
C ASP A 250 -7.71 13.88 8.25
N ASN A 251 -8.99 14.17 8.49
CA ASN A 251 -9.40 15.11 9.53
C ASN A 251 -9.03 14.64 10.94
N GLU A 252 -9.27 13.36 11.26
CA GLU A 252 -8.86 12.77 12.55
C GLU A 252 -7.34 12.85 12.74
N TYR A 253 -6.57 12.54 11.69
CA TYR A 253 -5.12 12.64 11.71
C TYR A 253 -4.65 14.07 11.99
N GLN A 254 -5.25 15.08 11.34
CA GLN A 254 -4.92 16.49 11.60
C GLN A 254 -5.25 16.91 13.05
N ILE A 255 -6.36 16.44 13.61
CA ILE A 255 -6.72 16.69 15.01
C ILE A 255 -5.68 16.09 15.95
N VAL A 256 -5.23 14.86 15.68
CA VAL A 256 -4.20 14.19 16.49
C VAL A 256 -2.86 14.94 16.40
N LEU A 257 -2.46 15.38 15.20
CA LEU A 257 -1.24 16.18 15.02
C LEU A 257 -1.30 17.49 15.81
N GLN A 258 -2.43 18.21 15.78
CA GLN A 258 -2.60 19.43 16.56
C GLN A 258 -2.51 19.16 18.07
N LYS A 259 -3.15 18.09 18.56
CA LYS A 259 -3.05 17.67 19.97
C LYS A 259 -1.62 17.33 20.35
N LEU A 260 -0.89 16.62 19.49
CA LEU A 260 0.51 16.26 19.72
C LEU A 260 1.41 17.50 19.76
N ALA A 261 1.20 18.46 18.85
CA ALA A 261 1.91 19.73 18.84
C ALA A 261 1.69 20.50 20.15
N GLY A 262 0.43 20.59 20.62
CA GLY A 262 0.10 21.20 21.91
C GLY A 262 0.80 20.51 23.08
N LYS A 263 0.79 19.18 23.12
CA LYS A 263 1.50 18.41 24.17
C LYS A 263 3.01 18.56 24.11
N THR A 264 3.58 18.68 22.91
CA THR A 264 5.01 18.94 22.74
C THR A 264 5.39 20.32 23.27
N GLN A 265 4.54 21.32 23.06
CA GLN A 265 4.74 22.66 23.62
C GLN A 265 4.67 22.64 25.14
N GLU A 266 3.64 22.03 25.74
CA GLU A 266 3.53 21.86 27.20
C GLU A 266 4.78 21.16 27.78
N LEU A 267 5.29 20.13 27.09
CA LEU A 267 6.47 19.40 27.53
C LEU A 267 7.75 20.24 27.41
N SER A 268 7.86 21.09 26.38
CA SER A 268 8.96 22.04 26.25
C SER A 268 8.93 23.09 27.36
N GLU A 269 7.76 23.64 27.69
CA GLU A 269 7.58 24.61 28.77
C GLU A 269 7.98 24.00 30.12
N THR A 270 7.50 22.78 30.42
CA THR A 270 7.89 22.06 31.65
C THR A 270 9.39 21.74 31.69
N TYR A 271 10.00 21.34 30.57
CA TYR A 271 11.44 21.11 30.49
C TYR A 271 12.24 22.39 30.77
N THR A 272 11.83 23.54 30.23
CA THR A 272 12.49 24.82 30.51
C THR A 272 12.33 25.26 31.98
N ALA A 273 11.18 24.99 32.60
CA ALA A 273 10.96 25.23 34.02
C ALA A 273 11.89 24.35 34.89
N ILE A 274 12.01 23.06 34.55
CA ILE A 274 12.92 22.12 35.24
C ILE A 274 14.38 22.57 35.09
N ASP A 275 14.84 22.91 33.88
CA ASP A 275 16.23 23.38 33.67
C ASP A 275 16.50 24.66 34.47
N THR A 276 15.53 25.58 34.53
CA THR A 276 15.64 26.81 35.34
C THR A 276 15.78 26.49 36.83
N LEU A 277 14.98 25.54 37.34
CA LEU A 277 15.09 25.06 38.72
C LEU A 277 16.43 24.36 38.97
N CYS A 278 16.87 23.47 38.08
CA CYS A 278 18.14 22.76 38.21
C CYS A 278 19.32 23.74 38.26
N ARG A 279 19.35 24.77 37.39
CA ARG A 279 20.38 25.82 37.44
C ARG A 279 20.36 26.62 38.74
N LYS A 280 19.18 26.84 39.32
CA LYS A 280 19.01 27.46 40.64
C LYS A 280 19.36 26.53 41.82
N VAL A 281 19.38 25.21 41.61
CA VAL A 281 19.71 24.21 42.64
C VAL A 281 21.17 23.76 42.57
N THR A 282 21.86 23.91 41.43
CA THR A 282 23.32 23.66 41.29
C THR A 282 24.18 24.71 42.03
N PHE A 283 23.95 24.82 43.34
CA PHE A 283 24.53 25.78 44.28
C PHE A 283 25.37 25.04 45.33
N SER A 284 26.65 25.38 45.41
CA SER A 284 27.50 24.98 46.54
C SER A 284 28.61 25.99 46.85
N LYS A 285 29.21 26.66 45.86
CA LYS A 285 30.31 27.61 46.13
C LYS A 285 29.85 28.95 46.73
N ARG A 286 28.81 29.60 46.20
CA ARG A 286 28.36 30.92 46.67
C ARG A 286 27.89 30.94 48.13
N GLN A 287 27.16 29.92 48.57
CA GLN A 287 26.64 29.81 49.94
C GLN A 287 27.75 29.46 50.95
N ILE A 288 28.68 28.59 50.55
CA ILE A 288 29.89 28.31 51.34
C ILE A 288 30.73 29.59 51.48
N ASP A 289 30.86 30.39 50.42
CA ASP A 289 31.60 31.65 50.49
C ASP A 289 30.86 32.75 51.28
N ALA A 290 29.53 32.80 51.21
CA ALA A 290 28.72 33.73 51.99
C ALA A 290 28.76 33.40 53.49
N SER A 291 28.62 32.12 53.86
CA SER A 291 28.75 31.68 55.26
C SER A 291 30.15 31.91 55.84
N LYS A 292 31.19 31.84 55.02
CA LYS A 292 32.57 32.19 55.41
C LYS A 292 32.80 33.69 55.63
N LYS A 293 31.98 34.56 55.04
CA LYS A 293 32.08 36.03 55.18
C LYS A 293 31.37 36.58 56.42
N VAL A 294 30.46 35.82 57.02
CA VAL A 294 29.77 36.22 58.26
C VAL A 294 30.73 36.02 59.43
N LYS A 295 31.16 37.12 60.06
CA LYS A 295 32.11 37.07 61.18
C LYS A 295 31.44 36.53 62.43
N LEU A 296 32.11 35.63 63.14
CA LEU A 296 31.56 35.02 64.37
C LEU A 296 31.23 36.08 65.45
N SER A 297 31.96 37.20 65.44
CA SER A 297 31.77 38.32 66.36
C SER A 297 30.45 39.08 66.20
N GLU A 298 29.78 38.95 65.05
CA GLU A 298 28.48 39.59 64.78
C GLU A 298 27.30 38.72 65.26
N LEU A 299 27.53 37.42 65.44
CA LEU A 299 26.50 36.45 65.83
C LEU A 299 26.40 36.28 67.35
N CYS A 300 27.44 36.67 68.07
CA CYS A 300 27.57 36.47 69.50
C CYS A 300 27.53 37.80 70.25
N ASP A 301 26.64 38.72 69.83
CA ASP A 301 26.41 40.01 70.48
C ASP A 301 25.56 39.84 71.74
N THR A 302 26.18 39.28 72.78
CA THR A 302 25.63 39.27 74.14
C THR A 302 26.57 40.04 75.06
N VAL A 303 25.99 40.85 75.96
CA VAL A 303 26.73 41.80 76.81
C VAL A 303 27.84 41.10 77.62
N MET A 304 27.55 39.90 78.13
CA MET A 304 28.49 39.08 78.91
C MET A 304 29.68 38.55 78.09
N LEU A 305 29.47 38.18 76.82
CA LEU A 305 30.53 37.65 75.96
C LEU A 305 31.44 38.78 75.47
N ASN A 306 30.88 39.95 75.15
CA ASN A 306 31.63 41.11 74.69
C ASN A 306 32.60 41.66 75.74
N GLU A 307 32.27 41.59 77.04
CA GLU A 307 33.21 41.95 78.11
C GLU A 307 34.37 40.95 78.24
N GLN A 308 34.10 39.64 78.11
CA GLN A 308 35.14 38.61 78.16
C GLN A 308 36.05 38.67 76.92
N ILE A 309 35.47 38.96 75.74
CA ILE A 309 36.22 39.20 74.51
C ILE A 309 37.13 40.41 74.69
N LYS A 310 36.63 41.55 75.18
CA LYS A 310 37.46 42.75 75.43
C LYS A 310 38.62 42.48 76.41
N LYS A 311 38.36 41.78 77.52
CA LYS A 311 39.41 41.39 78.48
C LYS A 311 40.51 40.53 77.84
N LEU A 312 40.14 39.59 76.97
CA LEU A 312 41.12 38.75 76.25
C LEU A 312 41.84 39.49 75.13
N GLN A 313 41.17 40.43 74.46
CA GLN A 313 41.81 41.31 73.47
C GLN A 313 42.84 42.22 74.12
N GLU A 314 42.51 42.84 75.25
CA GLU A 314 43.42 43.72 76.00
C GLU A 314 44.59 42.96 76.62
N ALA A 315 44.38 41.71 77.06
CA ALA A 315 45.41 40.89 77.69
C ALA A 315 46.41 40.23 76.70
N HIS A 316 45.97 39.90 75.49
CA HIS A 316 46.79 39.12 74.54
C HIS A 316 46.99 39.76 73.17
N ASN A 317 46.40 40.93 72.92
CA ASN A 317 46.48 41.67 71.66
C ASN A 317 46.05 40.83 70.43
N ILE A 318 44.95 40.10 70.58
CA ILE A 318 44.40 39.18 69.58
C ILE A 318 43.18 39.82 68.89
N GLU A 319 42.93 39.50 67.62
CA GLU A 319 41.74 39.97 66.90
C GLU A 319 40.42 39.44 67.52
N LYS A 320 39.35 40.24 67.40
CA LYS A 320 38.05 39.97 68.04
C LYS A 320 37.50 38.58 67.68
N GLU A 321 37.73 38.12 66.46
CA GLU A 321 37.22 36.84 65.96
C GLU A 321 37.98 35.64 66.56
N GLU A 322 39.30 35.72 66.69
CA GLU A 322 40.11 34.70 67.36
C GLU A 322 39.82 34.65 68.87
N ALA A 323 39.57 35.80 69.51
CA ALA A 323 39.12 35.86 70.90
C ALA A 323 37.74 35.18 71.08
N CYS A 324 36.78 35.41 70.16
CA CYS A 324 35.50 34.70 70.16
C CYS A 324 35.66 33.19 70.04
N ILE A 325 36.52 32.71 69.13
CA ILE A 325 36.76 31.27 68.92
C ILE A 325 37.38 30.63 70.17
N LYS A 326 38.32 31.31 70.83
CA LYS A 326 38.94 30.82 72.07
C LYS A 326 37.99 30.76 73.26
N ILE A 327 37.06 31.71 73.38
CA ILE A 327 36.06 31.74 74.47
C ILE A 327 34.96 30.71 74.23
N LEU A 328 34.44 30.62 73.01
CA LEU A 328 33.33 29.73 72.68
C LEU A 328 33.80 28.28 72.55
N GLY A 329 35.03 28.06 72.05
CA GLY A 329 35.55 26.78 71.62
C GLY A 329 35.40 26.56 70.11
N GLU A 330 36.37 25.90 69.47
CA GLU A 330 36.36 25.68 68.01
C GLU A 330 35.14 24.86 67.54
N ASN A 331 34.75 23.84 68.30
CA ASN A 331 33.64 22.95 67.96
C ASN A 331 32.26 23.66 67.98
N THR A 332 32.04 24.56 68.92
CA THR A 332 30.80 25.35 69.05
C THR A 332 30.75 26.46 68.01
N ALA A 333 31.89 27.10 67.71
CA ALA A 333 32.01 28.04 66.60
C ALA A 333 31.71 27.38 65.24
N GLU A 334 32.21 26.16 65.01
CA GLU A 334 31.93 25.41 63.79
C GLU A 334 30.45 24.99 63.70
N LYS A 335 29.83 24.59 64.81
CA LYS A 335 28.39 24.30 64.87
C LYS A 335 27.54 25.53 64.57
N LEU A 336 27.90 26.71 65.10
CA LEU A 336 27.21 27.96 64.80
C LEU A 336 27.31 28.32 63.31
N ARG A 337 28.49 28.14 62.69
CA ARG A 337 28.65 28.30 61.24
C ARG A 337 27.80 27.33 60.43
N LYS A 338 27.68 26.07 60.87
CA LYS A 338 26.78 25.07 60.24
C LYS A 338 25.31 25.46 60.36
N ILE A 339 24.89 26.01 61.49
CA ILE A 339 23.51 26.50 61.70
C ILE A 339 23.20 27.68 60.77
N ILE A 340 24.16 28.60 60.56
CA ILE A 340 23.99 29.72 59.63
C ILE A 340 23.86 29.24 58.20
N LEU A 341 24.69 28.26 57.80
CA LEU A 341 24.57 27.63 56.51
C LEU A 341 23.17 27.02 56.34
N LEU A 342 22.67 26.29 57.34
CA LEU A 342 21.31 25.74 57.33
C LEU A 342 20.21 26.82 57.24
N ASN A 343 20.35 27.93 57.95
CA ASN A 343 19.39 29.03 57.89
C ASN A 343 19.38 29.75 56.54
N LEU A 344 20.56 29.92 55.90
CA LEU A 344 20.65 30.44 54.54
C LEU A 344 19.99 29.48 53.54
N TRP A 345 20.20 28.17 53.71
CA TRP A 345 19.52 27.14 52.93
C TRP A 345 18.00 27.17 53.11
N LEU A 346 17.51 27.35 54.34
CA LEU A 346 16.08 27.44 54.64
C LEU A 346 15.43 28.67 53.98
N LYS A 347 16.05 29.85 54.12
CA LYS A 347 15.52 31.09 53.54
C LYS A 347 15.46 31.04 52.02
N GLU A 348 16.49 30.49 51.37
CA GLU A 348 16.48 30.32 49.91
C GLU A 348 15.48 29.24 49.46
N SER A 349 15.25 28.21 50.28
CA SER A 349 14.20 27.20 50.01
C SER A 349 12.79 27.80 50.11
N GLU A 350 12.55 28.68 51.08
CA GLU A 350 11.29 29.44 51.19
C GLU A 350 11.07 30.37 49.98
N GLU A 351 12.13 31.03 49.50
CA GLU A 351 12.06 31.85 48.27
C GLU A 351 11.76 30.99 47.03
N LEU A 352 12.33 29.80 46.91
CA LEU A 352 12.01 28.85 45.83
C LEU A 352 10.56 28.38 45.89
N ILE A 353 10.04 28.05 47.07
CA ILE A 353 8.62 27.69 47.27
C ILE A 353 7.72 28.85 46.85
N THR A 354 8.05 30.08 47.26
CA THR A 354 7.28 31.29 46.91
C THR A 354 7.24 31.53 45.39
N ILE A 355 8.33 31.25 44.67
CA ILE A 355 8.36 31.35 43.20
C ILE A 355 7.49 30.27 42.57
N CYS A 356 7.56 29.03 43.06
CA CYS A 356 6.72 27.93 42.58
C CYS A 356 5.22 28.19 42.82
N GLU A 357 4.86 28.86 43.92
CA GLU A 357 3.47 29.24 44.20
C GLU A 357 2.97 30.40 43.33
N LYS A 358 3.85 31.32 42.92
CA LYS A 358 3.50 32.44 42.00
C LYS A 358 3.41 32.02 40.53
N GLN A 359 3.85 30.82 40.17
CA GLN A 359 3.77 30.26 38.81
C GLN A 359 2.59 29.27 38.63
N LYS A 360 1.80 29.01 39.69
CA LYS A 360 0.44 28.50 39.57
C LYS A 360 -0.51 29.64 39.27
#